data_AF-A0AAX4L1I2-F1
#
_entry.id   AF-A0AAX4L1I2-F1
#
_cell.length_a   1.000
_cell.length_b   1.000
_cell.length_c   1.000
_cell.angle_alpha   90.00
_cell.angle_beta   90.00
_cell.angle_gamma   90.00
#
_symmetry.space_group_name_H-M   'P 1'
#
loop_
_entity.id
_entity.type
_entity.pdbx_description
1 polymer ?
#
loop_
_entity_poly.entity_id
_entity_poly.type
_entity_poly.pdbx_seq_one_letter_code
_entity_poly.pdbx_strand_id
1 'polypeptide(L)'
;MTLREELLKLLKEDKEFKREIEDLLGLNVIKSISELTQTVTQLAQHVDQLTRRVDQLTKNQEILQQRMDQLAQRVDQLAQHVDQLTQRLDQLTQRLDQLAQHVDQLTQRVDQLTKNQEMLQQRLDQLTQRVDQLTQRLDQLAQRVDQLTQHVDQLTQRVDQLTKNQEILQQRMDQLAQRVDQLTKNQEVLQQALSELAQSVNQFTKKVDSEVERINKILGSMGERWGILYEDLITDFLREVLKKEGLDYKYVNKFSFKDEKGLYGFKGRRYEIDILVQDDKIYMIEVKSNAEVKDVEWFDTRCSVVSEVLGLSKPPIKLFLAITTDKDAVDRANELGIKMVTEMVFERPKKNQTNE
;
A
#
# COMPACT_ATOMS: atom_id res chain seq x y z
N MET A 1 6.64 -90.90 199.25
CA MET A 1 6.32 -89.98 198.13
C MET A 1 4.82 -89.80 198.10
N THR A 2 4.34 -88.61 197.76
CA THR A 2 2.90 -88.33 197.60
C THR A 2 2.44 -88.69 196.17
N LEU A 3 1.17 -89.05 195.99
CA LEU A 3 0.61 -89.50 194.69
C LEU A 3 0.94 -88.56 193.52
N ARG A 4 1.04 -87.25 193.77
CA ARG A 4 1.42 -86.23 192.78
C ARG A 4 2.87 -86.38 192.30
N GLU A 5 3.81 -86.62 193.21
CA GLU A 5 5.22 -86.81 192.87
C GLU A 5 5.42 -88.08 192.06
N GLU A 6 4.66 -89.13 192.39
CA GLU A 6 4.64 -90.41 191.69
C GLU A 6 4.05 -90.29 190.28
N LEU A 7 2.93 -89.57 190.13
CA LEU A 7 2.34 -89.22 188.83
C LEU A 7 3.28 -88.40 187.94
N LEU A 8 3.98 -87.41 188.50
CA LEU A 8 4.95 -86.59 187.76
C LEU A 8 6.20 -87.38 187.37
N LYS A 9 6.62 -88.33 188.21
CA LYS A 9 7.72 -89.25 187.90
C LYS A 9 7.32 -90.20 186.78
N LEU A 10 6.13 -90.81 186.86
CA LEU A 10 5.57 -91.66 185.80
C LEU A 10 5.42 -90.88 184.48
N LEU A 11 4.93 -89.63 184.49
CA LEU A 11 4.85 -88.80 183.28
C LEU A 11 6.21 -88.53 182.61
N LYS A 12 7.31 -88.55 183.38
CA LYS A 12 8.67 -88.26 182.89
C LYS A 12 9.43 -89.52 182.49
N GLU A 13 9.31 -90.59 183.27
CA GLU A 13 10.11 -91.81 183.13
C GLU A 13 9.36 -92.91 182.36
N ASP A 14 8.04 -92.99 182.50
CA ASP A 14 7.20 -94.00 181.84
C ASP A 14 6.59 -93.44 180.55
N LYS A 15 7.16 -93.87 179.43
CA LYS A 15 6.69 -93.48 178.09
C LYS A 15 5.28 -93.99 177.79
N GLU A 16 4.88 -95.13 178.36
CA GLU A 16 3.59 -95.76 178.12
C GLU A 16 2.50 -95.02 178.88
N PHE A 17 2.73 -94.73 180.17
CA PHE A 17 1.84 -93.91 180.98
C PHE A 17 1.70 -92.48 180.43
N LYS A 18 2.80 -91.86 179.98
CA LYS A 18 2.77 -90.55 179.32
C LYS A 18 1.89 -90.58 178.07
N ARG A 19 1.98 -91.64 177.26
CA ARG A 19 1.20 -91.82 176.04
C ARG A 19 -0.29 -92.01 176.33
N GLU A 20 -0.63 -92.81 177.34
CA GLU A 20 -2.02 -92.98 177.79
C GLU A 20 -2.61 -91.65 178.29
N ILE A 21 -1.87 -90.87 179.07
CA ILE A 21 -2.30 -89.53 179.50
C ILE A 21 -2.43 -88.57 178.30
N GLU A 22 -1.50 -88.60 177.35
CA GLU A 22 -1.58 -87.81 176.11
C GLU A 22 -2.82 -88.17 175.27
N ASP A 23 -3.21 -89.45 175.25
CA ASP A 23 -4.42 -89.92 174.57
C ASP A 23 -5.70 -89.59 175.36
N LEU A 24 -5.72 -89.76 176.70
CA LEU A 24 -6.84 -89.38 177.59
C LEU A 24 -7.14 -87.88 177.56
N LEU A 25 -6.09 -87.06 177.49
CA LEU A 25 -6.20 -85.60 177.33
C LEU A 25 -6.45 -85.18 175.87
N GLY A 26 -6.45 -86.12 174.92
CA GLY A 26 -6.67 -85.85 173.50
C GLY A 26 -5.58 -84.98 172.87
N LEU A 27 -4.38 -84.91 173.44
CA LEU A 27 -3.29 -84.04 172.98
C LEU A 27 -2.85 -84.38 171.55
N ASN A 28 -2.87 -85.66 171.17
CA ASN A 28 -2.59 -86.10 169.80
C ASN A 28 -3.66 -85.61 168.80
N VAL A 29 -4.94 -85.67 169.18
CA VAL A 29 -6.06 -85.18 168.36
C VAL A 29 -5.98 -83.67 168.22
N ILE A 30 -5.68 -82.93 169.29
CA ILE A 30 -5.51 -81.47 169.25
C ILE A 30 -4.35 -81.08 168.32
N LYS A 31 -3.23 -81.81 168.37
CA LYS A 31 -2.08 -81.57 167.48
C LYS A 31 -2.45 -81.80 166.01
N SER A 32 -3.10 -82.91 165.67
CA SER A 32 -3.56 -83.18 164.31
C SER A 32 -4.62 -82.19 163.83
N ILE A 33 -5.53 -81.74 164.70
CA ILE A 33 -6.49 -80.66 164.38
C ILE A 33 -5.74 -79.35 164.12
N SER A 34 -4.70 -79.03 164.89
CA SER A 34 -3.89 -77.83 164.67
C SER A 34 -3.13 -77.88 163.35
N GLU A 35 -2.52 -79.02 163.02
CA GLU A 35 -1.83 -79.25 161.74
C GLU A 35 -2.83 -79.17 160.56
N LEU A 36 -4.00 -79.82 160.70
CA LEU A 36 -5.06 -79.75 159.70
C LEU A 36 -5.56 -78.31 159.53
N THR A 37 -5.76 -77.57 160.62
CA THR A 37 -6.16 -76.15 160.58
C THR A 37 -5.11 -75.30 159.85
N GLN A 38 -3.83 -75.57 160.07
CA GLN A 38 -2.74 -74.90 159.35
C GLN A 38 -2.77 -75.23 157.85
N THR A 39 -2.95 -76.49 157.47
CA THR A 39 -3.05 -76.89 156.05
C THR A 39 -4.30 -76.31 155.38
N VAL A 40 -5.45 -76.28 156.06
CA VAL A 40 -6.68 -75.65 155.56
C VAL A 40 -6.48 -74.15 155.38
N THR A 41 -5.76 -73.50 156.30
CA THR A 41 -5.42 -72.07 156.19
C THR A 41 -4.50 -71.80 155.00
N GLN A 42 -3.48 -72.64 154.78
CA GLN A 42 -2.59 -72.54 153.62
C GLN A 42 -3.33 -72.80 152.30
N LEU A 43 -4.22 -73.78 152.28
CA LEU A 43 -5.04 -74.08 151.10
C LEU A 43 -5.99 -72.91 150.80
N ALA A 44 -6.62 -72.32 151.82
CA ALA A 44 -7.45 -71.13 151.66
C ALA A 44 -6.65 -69.96 151.06
N GLN A 45 -5.41 -69.72 151.53
CA GLN A 45 -4.52 -68.71 150.95
C GLN A 45 -4.15 -69.00 149.49
N HIS A 46 -3.90 -70.26 149.14
CA HIS A 46 -3.62 -70.67 147.75
C HIS A 46 -4.85 -70.51 146.85
N VAL A 47 -6.04 -70.84 147.35
CA VAL A 47 -7.31 -70.63 146.64
C VAL A 47 -7.56 -69.14 146.41
N ASP A 48 -7.29 -68.28 147.41
CA ASP A 48 -7.39 -66.83 147.25
C ASP A 48 -6.39 -66.29 146.19
N GLN A 49 -5.16 -66.80 146.19
CA GLN A 49 -4.16 -66.44 145.18
C GLN A 49 -4.56 -66.90 143.78
N LEU A 50 -5.09 -68.13 143.65
CA LEU A 50 -5.61 -68.66 142.39
C LEU A 50 -6.79 -67.82 141.89
N THR A 51 -7.73 -67.48 142.77
CA THR A 51 -8.87 -66.62 142.45
C THR A 51 -8.40 -65.28 141.89
N ARG A 52 -7.45 -64.61 142.56
CA ARG A 52 -6.87 -63.35 142.07
C ARG A 52 -6.17 -63.49 140.71
N ARG A 53 -5.50 -64.62 140.46
CA ARG A 53 -4.85 -64.89 139.15
C ARG A 53 -5.88 -65.15 138.06
N VAL A 54 -6.96 -65.86 138.36
CA VAL A 54 -8.08 -66.10 137.44
C VAL A 54 -8.77 -64.77 137.10
N ASP A 55 -9.01 -63.91 138.09
CA ASP A 55 -9.55 -62.56 137.87
C ASP A 55 -8.63 -61.74 136.97
N GLN A 56 -7.31 -61.79 137.20
CA GLN A 56 -6.35 -61.08 136.37
C GLN A 56 -6.28 -61.62 134.95
N LEU A 57 -6.34 -62.93 134.76
CA LEU A 57 -6.38 -63.55 133.43
C LEU A 57 -7.66 -63.18 132.69
N THR A 58 -8.80 -63.14 133.39
CA THR A 58 -10.08 -62.71 132.82
C THR A 58 -10.01 -61.27 132.33
N LYS A 59 -9.47 -60.35 133.14
CA LYS A 59 -9.23 -58.95 132.72
C LYS A 59 -8.29 -58.85 131.52
N ASN A 60 -7.21 -59.64 131.51
CA ASN A 60 -6.27 -59.64 130.38
C ASN A 60 -6.93 -60.18 129.10
N GLN A 61 -7.79 -61.19 129.21
CA GLN A 61 -8.56 -61.74 128.10
C GLN A 61 -9.54 -60.70 127.53
N GLU A 62 -10.23 -59.94 128.39
CA GLU A 62 -11.08 -58.83 127.97
C GLU A 62 -10.29 -57.74 127.22
N ILE A 63 -9.12 -57.34 127.75
CA ILE A 63 -8.23 -56.36 127.08
C ILE A 63 -7.75 -56.89 125.73
N LEU A 64 -7.38 -58.18 125.67
CA LEU A 64 -6.92 -58.80 124.43
C LEU A 64 -8.06 -58.85 123.39
N GLN A 65 -9.28 -59.16 123.81
CA GLN A 65 -10.46 -59.12 122.95
C GLN A 65 -10.68 -57.71 122.38
N GLN A 66 -10.64 -56.68 123.21
CA GLN A 66 -10.75 -55.29 122.76
C GLN A 66 -9.66 -54.91 121.75
N ARG A 67 -8.42 -55.37 121.96
CA ARG A 67 -7.32 -55.13 121.01
C ARG A 67 -7.52 -55.89 119.69
N MET A 68 -8.06 -57.11 119.74
CA MET A 68 -8.39 -57.88 118.54
C MET A 68 -9.51 -57.18 117.75
N ASP A 69 -10.54 -56.67 118.42
CA ASP A 69 -11.62 -55.92 117.79
C ASP A 69 -11.10 -54.62 117.14
N GLN A 70 -10.20 -53.89 117.82
CA GLN A 70 -9.54 -52.71 117.26
C GLN A 70 -8.65 -53.05 116.06
N LEU A 71 -7.94 -54.17 116.10
CA LEU A 71 -7.12 -54.63 114.99
C LEU A 71 -7.99 -55.00 113.79
N ALA A 72 -9.10 -55.71 114.00
CA ALA A 72 -10.07 -56.04 112.96
C ALA A 72 -10.60 -54.77 112.28
N GLN A 73 -11.01 -53.76 113.06
CA GLN A 73 -11.46 -52.47 112.52
C GLN A 73 -10.38 -51.77 111.68
N ARG A 74 -9.11 -51.83 112.10
CA ARG A 74 -7.99 -51.27 111.33
C ARG A 74 -7.73 -52.03 110.04
N VAL A 75 -7.86 -53.36 110.05
CA VAL A 75 -7.74 -54.19 108.85
C VAL A 75 -8.86 -53.85 107.86
N ASP A 76 -10.09 -53.67 108.35
CA ASP A 76 -11.23 -53.27 107.50
C ASP A 76 -11.01 -51.88 106.89
N GLN A 77 -10.52 -50.91 107.68
CA GLN A 77 -10.16 -49.58 107.17
C GLN A 77 -9.05 -49.65 106.11
N LEU A 78 -8.03 -50.48 106.34
CA LEU A 78 -6.94 -50.67 105.37
C LEU A 78 -7.46 -51.30 104.08
N ALA A 79 -8.34 -52.30 104.16
CA ALA A 79 -8.99 -52.90 103.00
C ALA A 79 -9.76 -51.86 102.19
N GLN A 80 -10.56 -51.01 102.85
CA GLN A 80 -11.28 -49.92 102.19
C GLN A 80 -10.33 -48.91 101.52
N HIS A 81 -9.19 -48.59 102.13
CA HIS A 81 -8.19 -47.73 101.52
C HIS A 81 -7.52 -48.37 100.31
N VAL A 82 -7.23 -49.67 100.36
CA VAL A 82 -6.71 -50.42 99.21
C VAL A 82 -7.71 -50.42 98.07
N ASP A 83 -9.00 -50.64 98.33
CA ASP A 83 -10.05 -50.57 97.32
C ASP A 83 -10.14 -49.18 96.66
N GLN A 84 -10.07 -48.11 97.46
CA GLN A 84 -10.05 -46.73 96.96
C GLN A 84 -8.80 -46.45 96.09
N LEU A 85 -7.64 -46.97 96.48
CA LEU A 85 -6.41 -46.81 95.69
C LEU A 85 -6.51 -47.57 94.37
N THR A 86 -7.05 -48.79 94.37
CA THR A 86 -7.30 -49.58 93.15
C THR A 86 -8.24 -48.83 92.20
N GLN A 87 -9.35 -48.29 92.71
CA GLN A 87 -10.27 -47.47 91.88
C GLN A 87 -9.60 -46.22 91.29
N ARG A 88 -8.74 -45.54 92.07
CA ARG A 88 -7.97 -44.39 91.57
C ARG A 88 -6.95 -44.80 90.51
N LEU A 89 -6.32 -45.96 90.66
CA LEU A 89 -5.38 -46.50 89.69
C LEU A 89 -6.10 -46.83 88.37
N ASP A 90 -7.28 -47.45 88.43
CA ASP A 90 -8.10 -47.73 87.26
C ASP A 90 -8.50 -46.44 86.53
N GLN A 91 -8.90 -45.40 87.26
CA GLN A 91 -9.20 -44.08 86.69
C GLN A 91 -7.97 -43.42 86.03
N LEU A 92 -6.79 -43.57 86.63
CA LEU A 92 -5.54 -43.06 86.06
C LEU A 92 -5.18 -43.82 84.77
N THR A 93 -5.33 -45.13 84.74
CA THR A 93 -5.11 -45.95 83.54
C THR A 93 -6.05 -45.50 82.41
N GLN A 94 -7.34 -45.32 82.69
CA GLN A 94 -8.29 -44.82 81.69
C GLN A 94 -7.92 -43.43 81.16
N ARG A 95 -7.44 -42.52 82.02
CA ARG A 95 -6.96 -41.20 81.59
C ARG A 95 -5.70 -41.27 80.74
N LEU A 96 -4.78 -42.19 81.05
CA LEU A 96 -3.59 -42.42 80.24
C LEU A 96 -3.95 -42.96 78.86
N ASP A 97 -4.91 -43.88 78.77
CA ASP A 97 -5.41 -44.39 77.49
C ASP A 97 -6.05 -43.28 76.65
N GLN A 98 -6.86 -42.41 77.26
CA GLN A 98 -7.44 -41.24 76.60
C GLN A 98 -6.36 -40.26 76.12
N LEU A 99 -5.34 -40.01 76.94
CA LEU A 99 -4.22 -39.14 76.57
C LEU A 99 -3.44 -39.73 75.38
N ALA A 100 -3.18 -41.04 75.39
CA ALA A 100 -2.53 -41.72 74.26
C ALA A 100 -3.33 -41.56 72.96
N GLN A 101 -4.65 -41.76 73.01
CA GLN A 101 -5.53 -41.54 71.86
C GLN A 101 -5.50 -40.08 71.36
N HIS A 102 -5.45 -39.10 72.27
CA HIS A 102 -5.32 -37.70 71.88
C HIS A 102 -3.96 -37.39 71.24
N VAL A 103 -2.88 -37.98 71.73
CA VAL A 103 -1.55 -37.85 71.13
C VAL A 103 -1.51 -38.45 69.72
N ASP A 104 -2.14 -39.60 69.51
CA ASP A 104 -2.25 -40.21 68.18
C ASP A 104 -3.04 -39.31 67.21
N GLN A 105 -4.17 -38.76 67.66
CA GLN A 105 -4.96 -37.81 66.87
C GLN A 105 -4.17 -36.54 66.53
N LEU A 106 -3.42 -35.99 67.49
CA LEU A 106 -2.56 -34.83 67.24
C LEU A 106 -1.47 -35.15 66.23
N THR A 107 -0.84 -36.32 66.33
CA THR A 107 0.17 -36.79 65.37
C THR A 107 -0.40 -36.86 63.95
N GLN A 108 -1.57 -37.47 63.78
CA GLN A 108 -2.26 -37.52 62.48
C GLN A 108 -2.61 -36.12 61.93
N ARG A 109 -3.02 -35.18 62.80
CA ARG A 109 -3.28 -33.79 62.39
C ARG A 109 -2.00 -33.07 61.96
N VAL A 110 -0.89 -33.30 62.65
CA VAL A 110 0.42 -32.74 62.27
C VAL A 110 0.84 -33.29 60.90
N ASP A 111 0.73 -34.59 60.67
CA ASP A 111 1.04 -35.20 59.38
C ASP A 111 0.19 -34.60 58.24
N GLN A 112 -1.10 -34.38 58.50
CA GLN A 112 -1.99 -33.75 57.51
C GLN A 112 -1.62 -32.28 57.24
N LEU A 113 -1.22 -31.53 58.27
CA LEU A 113 -0.75 -30.16 58.12
C LEU A 113 0.55 -30.11 57.31
N THR A 114 1.49 -31.03 57.56
CA THR A 114 2.73 -31.15 56.78
C THR A 114 2.44 -31.40 55.30
N LYS A 115 1.55 -32.34 54.97
CA LYS A 115 1.12 -32.60 53.58
C LYS A 115 0.46 -31.39 52.93
N ASN A 116 -0.38 -30.67 53.68
CA ASN A 116 -1.01 -29.45 53.17
C ASN A 116 0.02 -28.35 52.92
N GLN A 117 1.03 -28.22 53.77
CA GLN A 117 2.14 -27.27 53.59
C GLN A 117 2.96 -27.59 52.35
N GLU A 118 3.29 -28.86 52.11
CA GLU A 118 3.97 -29.30 50.89
C GLU A 118 3.17 -28.98 49.62
N MET A 119 1.85 -29.22 49.64
CA MET A 119 0.96 -28.87 48.53
C MET A 119 0.91 -27.35 48.30
N LEU A 120 0.86 -26.55 49.36
CA LEU A 120 0.88 -25.09 49.27
C LEU A 120 2.21 -24.60 48.68
N GLN A 121 3.34 -25.20 49.07
CA GLN A 121 4.64 -24.87 48.50
C GLN A 121 4.67 -25.15 46.99
N GLN A 122 4.20 -26.31 46.56
CA GLN A 122 4.12 -26.64 45.12
C GLN A 122 3.22 -25.66 44.34
N ARG A 123 2.10 -25.23 44.93
CA ARG A 123 1.21 -24.22 44.32
C ARG A 123 1.88 -22.85 44.23
N LEU A 124 2.66 -22.46 45.24
CA LEU A 124 3.44 -21.23 45.23
C LEU A 124 4.52 -21.26 44.14
N ASP A 125 5.23 -22.39 44.00
CA ASP A 125 6.24 -22.55 42.95
C ASP A 125 5.61 -22.44 41.54
N GLN A 126 4.45 -23.08 41.33
CA GLN A 126 3.69 -22.95 40.08
C GLN A 126 3.21 -21.53 39.82
N LEU A 127 2.77 -20.82 40.87
CA LEU A 127 2.34 -19.43 40.74
C LEU A 127 3.52 -18.53 40.36
N THR A 128 4.68 -18.72 40.99
CA THR A 128 5.92 -18.00 40.66
C THR A 128 6.30 -18.21 39.20
N GLN A 129 6.30 -19.46 38.72
CA GLN A 129 6.57 -19.76 37.29
C GLN A 129 5.58 -19.07 36.35
N ARG A 130 4.29 -19.02 36.70
CA ARG A 130 3.27 -18.32 35.91
C ARG A 130 3.49 -16.82 35.89
N VAL A 131 3.91 -16.23 37.02
CA VAL A 131 4.26 -14.81 37.11
C VAL A 131 5.46 -14.51 36.22
N ASP A 132 6.51 -15.34 36.26
CA ASP A 132 7.69 -15.17 35.39
C ASP A 132 7.33 -15.23 33.90
N GLN A 133 6.47 -16.18 33.51
CA GLN A 133 5.97 -16.27 32.13
C GLN A 133 5.15 -15.05 31.71
N LEU A 134 4.34 -14.51 32.62
CA LEU A 134 3.57 -13.28 32.37
C LEU A 134 4.49 -12.07 32.22
N THR A 135 5.52 -11.95 33.03
CA THR A 135 6.54 -10.89 32.92
C THR A 135 7.24 -10.95 31.57
N GLN A 136 7.70 -12.14 31.14
CA GLN A 136 8.31 -12.30 29.80
C GLN A 136 7.36 -11.92 28.66
N ARG A 137 6.07 -12.26 28.77
CA ARG A 137 5.06 -11.86 27.78
C ARG A 137 4.83 -10.35 27.77
N LEU A 138 4.87 -9.69 28.92
CA LEU A 138 4.76 -8.24 29.02
C LEU A 138 5.97 -7.56 28.37
N ASP A 139 7.19 -8.07 28.58
CA ASP A 139 8.40 -7.55 27.94
C ASP A 139 8.32 -7.68 26.41
N GLN A 140 7.87 -8.82 25.91
CA GLN A 140 7.64 -9.02 24.46
C GLN A 140 6.57 -8.08 23.91
N LEU A 141 5.50 -7.83 24.66
CA LEU A 141 4.46 -6.89 24.27
C LEU A 141 5.00 -5.46 24.21
N ALA A 142 5.80 -5.05 25.19
CA ALA A 142 6.45 -3.74 25.21
C ALA A 142 7.35 -3.54 23.97
N GLN A 143 8.19 -4.53 23.64
CA GLN A 143 9.03 -4.49 22.44
C GLN A 143 8.20 -4.36 21.14
N ARG A 144 7.05 -5.06 21.06
CA ARG A 144 6.16 -4.94 19.90
C ARG A 144 5.51 -3.57 19.80
N VAL A 145 5.15 -2.95 20.94
CA VAL A 145 4.62 -1.58 20.99
C VAL A 145 5.67 -0.57 20.54
N ASP A 146 6.93 -0.74 20.95
CA ASP A 146 8.03 0.12 20.49
C ASP A 146 8.24 0.01 18.97
N GLN A 147 8.22 -1.20 18.42
CA GLN A 147 8.31 -1.42 16.97
C GLN A 147 7.13 -0.79 16.21
N LEU A 148 5.92 -0.93 16.73
CA LEU A 148 4.72 -0.30 16.17
C LEU A 148 4.85 1.23 16.18
N THR A 149 5.36 1.81 17.26
CA THR A 149 5.59 3.25 17.39
C THR A 149 6.59 3.73 16.33
N GLN A 150 7.71 3.03 16.15
CA GLN A 150 8.69 3.33 15.10
C GLN A 150 8.09 3.24 13.69
N HIS A 151 7.24 2.25 13.42
CA HIS A 151 6.53 2.15 12.14
C HIS A 151 5.54 3.29 11.90
N VAL A 152 4.83 3.72 12.95
CA VAL A 152 3.93 4.89 12.87
C VAL A 152 4.71 6.17 12.59
N ASP A 153 5.88 6.36 13.21
CA ASP A 153 6.75 7.51 12.94
C ASP A 153 7.24 7.51 11.49
N GLN A 154 7.66 6.34 10.97
CA GLN A 154 8.06 6.19 9.56
C GLN A 154 6.91 6.47 8.59
N LEU A 155 5.70 6.00 8.91
CA LEU A 155 4.51 6.30 8.10
C LEU A 155 4.18 7.79 8.11
N THR A 156 4.28 8.43 9.27
CA THR A 156 4.07 9.89 9.41
C THR A 156 5.06 10.67 8.53
N GLN A 157 6.35 10.32 8.58
CA GLN A 157 7.37 10.93 7.70
C GLN A 157 7.08 10.72 6.20
N ARG A 158 6.59 9.53 5.81
CA ARG A 158 6.19 9.26 4.42
C ARG A 158 4.98 10.08 4.00
N VAL A 159 3.99 10.24 4.88
CA VAL A 159 2.83 11.10 4.64
C VAL A 159 3.27 12.55 4.46
N ASP A 160 4.14 13.08 5.34
CA ASP A 160 4.68 14.43 5.20
C ASP A 160 5.41 14.63 3.87
N GLN A 161 6.19 13.64 3.43
CA GLN A 161 6.87 13.69 2.14
C GLN A 161 5.88 13.66 0.96
N LEU A 162 4.82 12.86 1.05
CA LEU A 162 3.76 12.84 0.03
C LEU A 162 3.02 14.18 -0.04
N THR A 163 2.70 14.78 1.11
CA THR A 163 2.09 16.11 1.18
C THR A 163 2.96 17.17 0.49
N LYS A 164 4.28 17.19 0.78
CA LYS A 164 5.23 18.08 0.09
C LYS A 164 5.27 17.84 -1.42
N ASN A 165 5.29 16.57 -1.84
CA ASN A 165 5.29 16.23 -3.26
C ASN A 165 3.99 16.69 -3.96
N GLN A 166 2.86 16.59 -3.27
CA GLN A 166 1.56 17.06 -3.76
C GLN A 166 1.55 18.59 -3.91
N GLU A 167 2.09 19.34 -2.95
CA GLU A 167 2.25 20.79 -3.06
C GLU A 167 3.13 21.19 -4.26
N ILE A 168 4.26 20.50 -4.46
CA ILE A 168 5.13 20.73 -5.63
C ILE A 168 4.39 20.42 -6.93
N LEU A 169 3.61 19.34 -6.97
CA LEU A 169 2.84 18.96 -8.14
C LEU A 169 1.77 20.01 -8.46
N GLN A 170 1.08 20.53 -7.44
CA GLN A 170 0.11 21.61 -7.59
C GLN A 170 0.75 22.85 -8.18
N GLN A 171 1.90 23.29 -7.65
CA GLN A 171 2.64 24.43 -8.19
C GLN A 171 3.04 24.23 -9.66
N ARG A 172 3.45 23.01 -10.05
CA ARG A 172 3.76 22.67 -11.45
C ARG A 172 2.53 22.69 -12.34
N MET A 173 1.38 22.25 -11.85
CA MET A 173 0.11 22.34 -12.59
C MET A 173 -0.28 23.81 -12.81
N ASP A 174 -0.15 24.66 -11.80
CA ASP A 174 -0.45 26.08 -11.91
C ASP A 174 0.48 26.76 -12.93
N GLN A 175 1.78 26.44 -12.91
CA GLN A 175 2.73 26.92 -13.92
C GLN A 175 2.40 26.41 -15.33
N LEU A 176 1.97 25.15 -15.46
CA LEU A 176 1.56 24.61 -16.75
C LEU A 176 0.32 25.32 -17.28
N ALA A 177 -0.68 25.57 -16.44
CA ALA A 177 -1.88 26.33 -16.80
C ALA A 177 -1.52 27.72 -17.31
N GLN A 178 -0.63 28.46 -16.61
CA GLN A 178 -0.14 29.76 -17.06
C GLN A 178 0.55 29.70 -18.43
N ARG A 179 1.35 28.64 -18.69
CA ARG A 179 2.00 28.45 -20.00
C ARG A 179 1.00 28.15 -21.11
N VAL A 180 -0.05 27.37 -20.81
CA VAL A 180 -1.14 27.09 -21.75
C VAL A 180 -1.92 28.38 -22.07
N ASP A 181 -2.23 29.20 -21.07
CA ASP A 181 -2.87 30.51 -21.29
C ASP A 181 -2.00 31.42 -22.17
N GLN A 182 -0.69 31.44 -21.92
CA GLN A 182 0.23 32.23 -22.75
C GLN A 182 0.32 31.71 -24.19
N LEU A 183 0.33 30.39 -24.40
CA LEU A 183 0.30 29.80 -25.74
C LEU A 183 -1.01 30.14 -26.46
N THR A 184 -2.13 30.12 -25.75
CA THR A 184 -3.44 30.49 -26.30
C THR A 184 -3.43 31.96 -26.77
N LYS A 185 -2.94 32.88 -25.94
CA LYS A 185 -2.77 34.29 -26.34
C LYS A 185 -1.84 34.46 -27.53
N ASN A 186 -0.71 33.74 -27.55
CA ASN A 186 0.21 33.79 -28.69
C ASN A 186 -0.44 33.27 -29.97
N GLN A 187 -1.31 32.25 -29.88
CA GLN A 187 -2.05 31.71 -31.01
C GLN A 187 -3.08 32.70 -31.54
N GLU A 188 -3.80 33.43 -30.67
CA GLU A 188 -4.70 34.52 -31.06
C GLU A 188 -3.96 35.63 -31.81
N VAL A 189 -2.81 36.07 -31.27
CA VAL A 189 -1.94 37.07 -31.91
C VAL A 189 -1.46 36.58 -33.29
N LEU A 190 -1.06 35.32 -33.39
CA LEU A 190 -0.62 34.73 -34.66
C LEU A 190 -1.76 34.65 -35.69
N GLN A 191 -2.97 34.28 -35.26
CA GLN A 191 -4.16 34.29 -36.13
C GLN A 191 -4.46 35.69 -36.66
N GLN A 192 -4.37 36.71 -35.79
CA GLN A 192 -4.56 38.10 -36.18
C GLN A 192 -3.50 38.54 -37.21
N ALA A 193 -2.22 38.24 -36.95
CA ALA A 193 -1.13 38.55 -37.88
C ALA A 193 -1.30 37.84 -39.25
N LEU A 194 -1.77 36.58 -39.26
CA LEU A 194 -2.07 35.85 -40.50
C LEU A 194 -3.24 36.49 -41.28
N SER A 195 -4.27 36.96 -40.58
CA SER A 195 -5.40 37.67 -41.19
C SER A 195 -4.94 38.98 -41.84
N GLU A 196 -4.12 39.77 -41.14
CA GLU A 196 -3.53 41.00 -41.66
C GLU A 196 -2.62 40.75 -42.86
N LEU A 197 -1.80 39.70 -42.80
CA LEU A 197 -0.96 39.29 -43.93
C LEU A 197 -1.82 38.89 -45.15
N ALA A 198 -2.88 38.11 -44.95
CA ALA A 198 -3.80 37.72 -46.02
C ALA A 198 -4.46 38.94 -46.67
N GLN A 199 -4.86 39.94 -45.88
CA GLN A 199 -5.40 41.19 -46.40
C GLN A 199 -4.36 41.98 -47.19
N SER A 200 -3.13 42.08 -46.69
CA SER A 200 -2.01 42.76 -47.36
C SER A 200 -1.67 42.10 -48.70
N VAL A 201 -1.60 40.77 -48.74
CA VAL A 201 -1.41 39.99 -49.98
C VAL A 201 -2.54 40.27 -50.97
N ASN A 202 -3.80 40.24 -50.53
CA ASN A 202 -4.93 40.54 -51.42
C ASN A 202 -4.90 41.97 -51.98
N GLN A 203 -4.51 42.96 -51.15
CA GLN A 203 -4.31 44.33 -51.62
C GLN A 203 -3.16 44.44 -52.63
N PHE A 204 -2.06 43.72 -52.39
CA PHE A 204 -0.93 43.66 -53.31
C PHE A 204 -1.34 43.04 -54.65
N THR A 205 -2.06 41.92 -54.65
CA THR A 205 -2.61 41.29 -55.86
C THR A 205 -3.46 42.27 -56.67
N LYS A 206 -4.38 43.00 -56.02
CA LYS A 206 -5.19 44.03 -56.70
C LYS A 206 -4.35 45.15 -57.33
N LYS A 207 -3.28 45.58 -56.66
CA LYS A 207 -2.35 46.57 -57.21
C LYS A 207 -1.65 46.01 -58.44
N VAL A 208 -1.16 44.77 -58.38
CA VAL A 208 -0.54 44.08 -59.51
C VAL A 208 -1.50 44.00 -60.69
N ASP A 209 -2.74 43.56 -60.48
CA ASP A 209 -3.76 43.49 -61.53
C ASP A 209 -3.99 44.85 -62.20
N SER A 210 -4.07 45.92 -61.40
CA SER A 210 -4.25 47.28 -61.93
C SER A 210 -3.06 47.79 -62.75
N GLU A 211 -1.84 47.41 -62.36
CA GLU A 211 -0.62 47.75 -63.12
C GLU A 211 -0.53 46.94 -64.42
N VAL A 212 -0.91 45.66 -64.39
CA VAL A 212 -1.04 44.83 -65.59
C VAL A 212 -2.06 45.43 -66.56
N GLU A 213 -3.20 45.91 -66.06
CA GLU A 213 -4.20 46.57 -66.91
C GLU A 213 -3.69 47.88 -67.52
N ARG A 214 -2.92 48.68 -66.76
CA ARG A 214 -2.24 49.88 -67.28
C ARG A 214 -1.24 49.54 -68.38
N ILE A 215 -0.40 48.53 -68.15
CA ILE A 215 0.56 48.03 -69.15
C ILE A 215 -0.18 47.60 -70.42
N ASN A 216 -1.27 46.84 -70.28
CA ASN A 216 -2.08 46.42 -71.42
C ASN A 216 -2.69 47.59 -72.20
N LYS A 217 -3.16 48.64 -71.51
CA LYS A 217 -3.66 49.88 -72.16
C LYS A 217 -2.55 50.62 -72.90
N ILE A 218 -1.36 50.75 -72.30
CA ILE A 218 -0.19 51.37 -72.95
C ILE A 218 0.18 50.58 -74.20
N LEU A 219 0.32 49.25 -74.07
CA LEU A 219 0.63 48.36 -75.19
C LEU A 219 -0.44 48.43 -76.30
N GLY A 220 -1.72 48.48 -75.95
CA GLY A 220 -2.81 48.70 -76.90
C GLY A 220 -2.65 50.00 -77.71
N SER A 221 -2.38 51.11 -77.02
CA SER A 221 -2.14 52.42 -77.67
C SER A 221 -0.86 52.45 -78.51
N MET A 222 0.17 51.70 -78.14
CA MET A 222 1.38 51.54 -78.95
C MET A 222 1.12 50.70 -80.21
N GLY A 223 0.31 49.64 -80.11
CA GLY A 223 -0.10 48.82 -81.24
C GLY A 223 -0.83 49.64 -82.32
N GLU A 224 -1.76 50.51 -81.92
CA GLU A 224 -2.45 51.43 -82.84
C GLU A 224 -1.49 52.39 -83.54
N ARG A 225 -0.54 52.98 -82.79
CA ARG A 225 0.47 53.90 -83.35
C ARG A 225 1.41 53.24 -84.34
N TRP A 226 1.83 52.01 -84.07
CA TRP A 226 2.63 51.24 -85.02
C TRP A 226 1.86 50.96 -86.30
N GLY A 227 0.56 50.64 -86.21
CA GLY A 227 -0.30 50.45 -87.39
C GLY A 227 -0.27 51.63 -88.37
N ILE A 228 -0.40 52.86 -87.86
CA ILE A 228 -0.38 54.09 -88.68
C ILE A 228 0.99 54.31 -89.34
N LEU A 229 2.08 54.17 -88.57
CA LEU A 229 3.44 54.34 -89.09
C LEU A 229 3.78 53.36 -90.22
N TYR A 230 3.25 52.14 -90.16
CA TYR A 230 3.44 51.15 -91.22
C TYR A 230 2.73 51.55 -92.52
N GLU A 231 1.55 52.15 -92.46
CA GLU A 231 0.81 52.55 -93.67
C GLU A 231 1.52 53.66 -94.46
N ASP A 232 2.07 54.66 -93.75
CA ASP A 232 2.82 55.77 -94.37
C ASP A 232 4.12 55.27 -95.02
N LEU A 233 4.88 54.42 -94.32
CA LEU A 233 6.13 53.86 -94.83
C LEU A 233 5.92 52.99 -96.08
N ILE A 234 4.85 52.20 -96.10
CA ILE A 234 4.47 51.38 -97.26
C ILE A 234 4.14 52.25 -98.48
N THR A 235 3.42 53.36 -98.26
CA THR A 235 3.00 54.26 -99.34
C THR A 235 4.19 54.98 -99.97
N ASP A 236 5.14 55.43 -99.16
CA ASP A 236 6.35 56.10 -99.65
C ASP A 236 7.28 55.12 -100.38
N PHE A 237 7.46 53.92 -99.84
CA PHE A 237 8.23 52.85 -100.47
C PHE A 237 7.72 52.51 -101.88
N LEU A 238 6.40 52.38 -102.03
CA LEU A 238 5.76 52.15 -103.33
C LEU A 238 6.10 53.22 -104.36
N ARG A 239 6.01 54.49 -103.97
CA ARG A 239 6.28 55.62 -104.86
C ARG A 239 7.73 55.63 -105.32
N GLU A 240 8.68 55.33 -104.44
CA GLU A 240 10.10 55.28 -104.80
C GLU A 240 10.41 54.14 -105.77
N VAL A 241 9.88 52.95 -105.52
CA VAL A 241 10.18 51.79 -106.36
C VAL A 241 9.60 51.95 -107.76
N LEU A 242 8.36 52.41 -107.88
CA LEU A 242 7.78 52.67 -109.21
C LEU A 242 8.56 53.75 -109.96
N LYS A 243 9.00 54.83 -109.29
CA LYS A 243 9.85 55.86 -109.91
C LYS A 243 11.19 55.31 -110.41
N LYS A 244 11.89 54.47 -109.63
CA LYS A 244 13.16 53.85 -110.05
C LYS A 244 12.99 52.96 -111.29
N GLU A 245 11.82 52.36 -111.45
CA GLU A 245 11.46 51.52 -112.59
C GLU A 245 10.94 52.32 -113.80
N GLY A 246 10.88 53.66 -113.71
CA GLY A 246 10.35 54.53 -114.77
C GLY A 246 8.82 54.50 -114.91
N LEU A 247 8.12 54.02 -113.86
CA LEU A 247 6.67 53.86 -113.82
C LEU A 247 6.01 54.98 -113.00
N ASP A 248 4.91 55.54 -113.50
CA ASP A 248 4.19 56.61 -112.79
C ASP A 248 3.03 56.06 -111.96
N TYR A 249 3.15 56.21 -110.62
CA TYR A 249 2.15 55.74 -109.63
C TYR A 249 0.73 56.26 -109.90
N LYS A 250 0.57 57.41 -110.58
CA LYS A 250 -0.75 57.96 -110.97
C LYS A 250 -1.62 56.95 -111.75
N TYR A 251 -1.00 56.02 -112.47
CA TYR A 251 -1.70 55.05 -113.31
C TYR A 251 -1.92 53.69 -112.62
N VAL A 252 -1.57 53.57 -111.33
CA VAL A 252 -1.91 52.41 -110.52
C VAL A 252 -3.39 52.50 -110.17
N ASN A 253 -4.18 51.52 -110.63
CA ASN A 253 -5.58 51.37 -110.28
C ASN A 253 -5.80 50.03 -109.57
N LYS A 254 -6.59 50.06 -108.50
CA LYS A 254 -6.97 48.82 -107.81
C LYS A 254 -8.01 48.07 -108.62
N PHE A 255 -7.65 46.88 -109.09
CA PHE A 255 -8.57 45.95 -109.72
C PHE A 255 -9.13 44.99 -108.68
N SER A 256 -10.44 44.78 -108.71
CA SER A 256 -11.13 43.82 -107.84
C SER A 256 -12.04 42.95 -108.68
N PHE A 257 -11.83 41.65 -108.62
CA PHE A 257 -12.67 40.64 -109.24
C PHE A 257 -13.23 39.71 -108.16
N LYS A 258 -14.54 39.48 -108.19
CA LYS A 258 -15.19 38.51 -107.32
C LYS A 258 -15.60 37.29 -108.13
N ASP A 259 -15.09 36.13 -107.77
CA ASP A 259 -15.43 34.87 -108.41
C ASP A 259 -16.80 34.35 -107.92
N GLU A 260 -17.87 34.82 -108.56
CA GLU A 260 -19.24 34.44 -108.19
C GLU A 260 -19.60 33.00 -108.56
N LYS A 261 -18.83 32.38 -109.46
CA LYS A 261 -19.09 31.04 -110.01
C LYS A 261 -18.22 29.96 -109.36
N GLY A 262 -17.15 30.33 -108.63
CA GLY A 262 -16.22 29.40 -108.01
C GLY A 262 -15.28 28.74 -109.02
N LEU A 263 -14.92 29.45 -110.10
CA LEU A 263 -14.06 28.96 -111.17
C LEU A 263 -12.57 28.95 -110.79
N TYR A 264 -12.14 29.88 -109.94
CA TYR A 264 -10.74 30.13 -109.60
C TYR A 264 -10.44 29.90 -108.11
N GLY A 265 -11.45 29.48 -107.35
CA GLY A 265 -11.39 29.23 -105.91
C GLY A 265 -12.77 28.99 -105.30
N PHE A 266 -12.93 29.23 -104.00
CA PHE A 266 -14.25 29.12 -103.36
C PHE A 266 -15.20 30.22 -103.85
N LYS A 267 -16.48 29.86 -104.00
CA LYS A 267 -17.54 30.78 -104.46
C LYS A 267 -17.57 32.05 -103.59
N GLY A 268 -17.47 33.20 -104.24
CA GLY A 268 -17.50 34.53 -103.59
C GLY A 268 -16.13 35.07 -103.17
N ARG A 269 -15.03 34.36 -103.45
CA ARG A 269 -13.67 34.85 -103.20
C ARG A 269 -13.39 36.11 -104.02
N ARG A 270 -12.75 37.09 -103.39
CA ARG A 270 -12.30 38.32 -104.05
C ARG A 270 -10.81 38.26 -104.35
N TYR A 271 -10.45 38.68 -105.54
CA TYR A 271 -9.10 38.83 -106.05
C TYR A 271 -8.88 40.31 -106.25
N GLU A 272 -8.13 40.91 -105.34
CA GLU A 272 -7.77 42.32 -105.38
C GLU A 272 -6.28 42.44 -105.66
N ILE A 273 -5.94 43.29 -106.62
CA ILE A 273 -4.56 43.55 -107.02
C ILE A 273 -4.46 44.97 -107.60
N ASP A 274 -3.34 45.63 -107.35
CA ASP A 274 -3.08 46.92 -107.95
C ASP A 274 -2.50 46.70 -109.36
N ILE A 275 -3.08 47.32 -110.37
CA ILE A 275 -2.67 47.17 -111.78
C ILE A 275 -2.21 48.51 -112.32
N LEU A 276 -1.05 48.53 -112.93
CA LEU A 276 -0.50 49.68 -113.66
C LEU A 276 -0.27 49.29 -115.13
N VAL A 277 -0.74 50.12 -116.06
CA VAL A 277 -0.59 49.89 -117.52
C VAL A 277 0.20 51.05 -118.12
N GLN A 278 1.40 50.76 -118.64
CA GLN A 278 2.28 51.77 -119.23
C GLN A 278 3.12 51.15 -120.37
N ASP A 279 3.28 51.88 -121.47
CA ASP A 279 4.09 51.48 -122.64
C ASP A 279 3.80 50.07 -123.18
N ASP A 280 2.51 49.74 -123.34
CA ASP A 280 2.01 48.42 -123.80
C ASP A 280 2.42 47.24 -122.88
N LYS A 281 2.80 47.53 -121.63
CA LYS A 281 3.10 46.57 -120.56
C LYS A 281 2.11 46.70 -119.40
N ILE A 282 1.78 45.58 -118.79
CA ILE A 282 0.87 45.50 -117.63
C ILE A 282 1.69 45.05 -116.43
N TYR A 283 1.68 45.86 -115.39
CA TYR A 283 2.30 45.58 -114.10
C TYR A 283 1.21 45.25 -113.10
N MET A 284 1.35 44.12 -112.43
CA MET A 284 0.50 43.73 -111.31
C MET A 284 1.33 43.88 -110.04
N ILE A 285 0.79 44.60 -109.06
CA ILE A 285 1.53 45.12 -107.92
C ILE A 285 0.84 44.67 -106.62
N GLU A 286 1.64 44.21 -105.66
CA GLU A 286 1.21 43.94 -104.27
C GLU A 286 2.21 44.53 -103.29
N VAL A 287 1.69 44.94 -102.15
CA VAL A 287 2.47 45.69 -101.15
C VAL A 287 2.17 45.20 -99.74
N LYS A 288 3.22 44.93 -98.96
CA LYS A 288 3.12 44.51 -97.57
C LYS A 288 4.17 45.12 -96.65
N SER A 289 3.86 45.27 -95.36
CA SER A 289 4.87 45.56 -94.33
C SER A 289 5.82 44.38 -94.13
N ASN A 290 5.30 43.17 -94.16
CA ASN A 290 6.05 41.93 -94.05
C ASN A 290 5.54 40.91 -95.07
N ALA A 291 6.45 40.29 -95.83
CA ALA A 291 6.14 39.26 -96.81
C ALA A 291 6.66 37.89 -96.38
N GLU A 292 5.75 36.93 -96.37
CA GLU A 292 6.05 35.51 -96.15
C GLU A 292 5.86 34.71 -97.45
N VAL A 293 6.38 33.49 -97.48
CA VAL A 293 6.25 32.56 -98.63
C VAL A 293 4.79 32.46 -99.09
N LYS A 294 3.86 32.29 -98.13
CA LYS A 294 2.41 32.19 -98.42
C LYS A 294 1.84 33.46 -99.07
N ASP A 295 2.37 34.63 -98.76
CA ASP A 295 1.90 35.90 -99.33
C ASP A 295 2.34 36.02 -100.79
N VAL A 296 3.58 35.61 -101.08
CA VAL A 296 4.16 35.58 -102.44
C VAL A 296 3.40 34.60 -103.34
N GLU A 297 3.17 33.37 -102.87
CA GLU A 297 2.40 32.37 -103.62
C GLU A 297 0.94 32.79 -103.83
N TRP A 298 0.34 33.44 -102.82
CA TRP A 298 -1.00 33.96 -102.94
C TRP A 298 -1.11 35.11 -103.94
N PHE A 299 -0.11 35.99 -103.97
CA PHE A 299 -0.03 37.04 -104.99
C PHE A 299 0.14 36.46 -106.40
N ASP A 300 0.98 35.43 -106.56
CA ASP A 300 1.14 34.75 -107.84
C ASP A 300 -0.19 34.17 -108.37
N THR A 301 -0.93 33.55 -107.47
CA THR A 301 -2.27 33.01 -107.75
C THR A 301 -3.22 34.13 -108.18
N ARG A 302 -3.21 35.27 -107.47
CA ARG A 302 -4.02 36.43 -107.84
C ARG A 302 -3.67 36.97 -109.20
N CYS A 303 -2.38 37.15 -109.50
CA CYS A 303 -1.92 37.59 -110.80
C CYS A 303 -2.41 36.68 -111.93
N SER A 304 -2.34 35.36 -111.73
CA SER A 304 -2.75 34.37 -112.72
C SER A 304 -4.25 34.44 -113.02
N VAL A 305 -5.08 34.47 -111.97
CA VAL A 305 -6.53 34.60 -112.10
C VAL A 305 -6.93 35.91 -112.76
N VAL A 306 -6.32 37.03 -112.34
CA VAL A 306 -6.61 38.34 -112.92
C VAL A 306 -6.18 38.42 -114.38
N SER A 307 -5.08 37.76 -114.76
CA SER A 307 -4.61 37.71 -116.16
C SER A 307 -5.60 36.97 -117.05
N GLU A 308 -6.15 35.85 -116.58
CA GLU A 308 -7.17 35.07 -117.30
C GLU A 308 -8.48 35.85 -117.43
N VAL A 309 -8.91 36.51 -116.35
CA VAL A 309 -10.13 37.34 -116.33
C VAL A 309 -10.03 38.53 -117.28
N LEU A 310 -8.86 39.16 -117.38
CA LEU A 310 -8.63 40.30 -118.27
C LEU A 310 -8.28 39.88 -119.71
N GLY A 311 -8.10 38.58 -119.98
CA GLY A 311 -7.79 38.07 -121.31
C GLY A 311 -6.48 38.61 -121.89
N LEU A 312 -5.45 38.76 -121.05
CA LEU A 312 -4.19 39.41 -121.43
C LEU A 312 -3.45 38.59 -122.51
N SER A 313 -3.09 39.24 -123.62
CA SER A 313 -2.37 38.60 -124.74
C SER A 313 -0.85 38.47 -124.51
N LYS A 314 -0.31 39.19 -123.52
CA LYS A 314 1.09 39.12 -123.06
C LYS A 314 1.10 38.90 -121.54
N PRO A 315 2.05 38.14 -120.98
CA PRO A 315 2.13 37.94 -119.53
C PRO A 315 2.43 39.26 -118.81
N PRO A 316 1.75 39.56 -117.68
CA PRO A 316 2.03 40.77 -116.92
C PRO A 316 3.37 40.66 -116.18
N ILE A 317 3.93 41.81 -115.84
CA ILE A 317 5.08 41.92 -114.95
C ILE A 317 4.56 41.93 -113.51
N LYS A 318 4.89 40.91 -112.73
CA LYS A 318 4.50 40.79 -111.32
C LYS A 318 5.51 41.53 -110.46
N LEU A 319 5.08 42.55 -109.72
CA LEU A 319 5.91 43.35 -108.83
C LEU A 319 5.42 43.18 -107.39
N PHE A 320 6.24 42.61 -106.52
CA PHE A 320 5.90 42.43 -105.11
C PHE A 320 6.79 43.31 -104.25
N LEU A 321 6.18 44.19 -103.47
CA LEU A 321 6.83 45.19 -102.65
C LEU A 321 6.65 44.83 -101.18
N ALA A 322 7.74 44.74 -100.45
CA ALA A 322 7.67 44.49 -99.02
C ALA A 322 8.76 45.23 -98.25
N ILE A 323 8.44 45.80 -97.09
CA ILE A 323 9.48 46.47 -96.27
C ILE A 323 10.41 45.41 -95.69
N THR A 324 9.83 44.38 -95.06
CA THR A 324 10.55 43.22 -94.54
C THR A 324 10.11 41.96 -95.26
N THR A 325 11.06 41.10 -95.61
CA THR A 325 10.77 39.86 -96.33
C THR A 325 11.58 38.70 -95.75
N ASP A 326 10.92 37.56 -95.56
CA ASP A 326 11.59 36.30 -95.25
C ASP A 326 12.46 35.85 -96.44
N LYS A 327 13.69 35.39 -96.18
CA LYS A 327 14.59 34.90 -97.24
C LYS A 327 13.94 33.83 -98.11
N ASP A 328 13.20 32.90 -97.50
CA ASP A 328 12.46 31.85 -98.24
C ASP A 328 11.40 32.44 -99.17
N ALA A 329 10.80 33.58 -98.80
CA ALA A 329 9.82 34.29 -99.62
C ALA A 329 10.48 35.01 -100.80
N VAL A 330 11.68 35.56 -100.61
CA VAL A 330 12.50 36.13 -101.71
C VAL A 330 12.85 35.05 -102.72
N ASP A 331 13.33 33.90 -102.24
CA ASP A 331 13.69 32.77 -103.09
C ASP A 331 12.47 32.27 -103.87
N ARG A 332 11.32 32.13 -103.20
CA ARG A 332 10.06 31.73 -103.84
C ARG A 332 9.57 32.74 -104.87
N ALA A 333 9.71 34.04 -104.62
CA ALA A 333 9.32 35.08 -105.57
C ALA A 333 10.13 34.97 -106.86
N ASN A 334 11.44 34.73 -106.74
CA ASN A 334 12.33 34.55 -107.89
C ASN A 334 11.93 33.31 -108.73
N GLU A 335 11.59 32.18 -108.09
CA GLU A 335 11.10 30.98 -108.78
C GLU A 335 9.83 31.23 -109.59
N LEU A 336 8.92 32.06 -109.05
CA LEU A 336 7.62 32.37 -109.67
C LEU A 336 7.70 33.51 -110.71
N GLY A 337 8.91 34.02 -110.98
CA GLY A 337 9.13 35.13 -111.90
C GLY A 337 8.55 36.45 -111.39
N ILE A 338 8.38 36.59 -110.08
CA ILE A 338 7.91 37.80 -109.42
C ILE A 338 9.12 38.69 -109.15
N LYS A 339 9.07 39.93 -109.67
CA LYS A 339 10.06 40.94 -109.33
C LYS A 339 9.80 41.43 -107.91
N MET A 340 10.58 40.93 -106.98
CA MET A 340 10.49 41.33 -105.58
C MET A 340 11.38 42.54 -105.31
N VAL A 341 10.83 43.55 -104.64
CA VAL A 341 11.58 44.71 -104.16
C VAL A 341 11.36 44.82 -102.66
N THR A 342 12.43 44.65 -101.91
CA THR A 342 12.40 44.62 -100.44
C THR A 342 13.52 45.45 -99.84
N GLU A 343 13.24 46.11 -98.72
CA GLU A 343 14.23 46.93 -98.02
C GLU A 343 15.10 46.09 -97.08
N MET A 344 14.49 45.19 -96.31
CA MET A 344 15.20 44.26 -95.42
C MET A 344 14.81 42.81 -95.68
N VAL A 345 15.82 41.95 -95.82
CA VAL A 345 15.64 40.49 -95.85
C VAL A 345 16.11 39.92 -94.52
N PHE A 346 15.29 39.10 -93.88
CA PHE A 346 15.66 38.41 -92.65
C PHE A 346 15.50 36.90 -92.79
N GLU A 347 16.37 36.17 -92.12
CA GLU A 347 16.23 34.72 -91.97
C GLU A 347 15.39 34.44 -90.74
N ARG A 348 14.32 33.65 -90.89
CA ARG A 348 13.61 33.15 -89.72
C ARG A 348 14.53 32.27 -88.90
N PRO A 349 14.72 32.53 -87.59
CA PRO A 349 15.37 31.56 -86.73
C PRO A 349 14.56 30.27 -86.80
N LYS A 350 15.22 29.16 -87.17
CA LYS A 350 14.61 27.83 -87.12
C LYS A 350 14.02 27.68 -85.72
N LYS A 351 12.69 27.59 -85.62
CA LYS A 351 12.01 27.31 -84.36
C LYS A 351 12.50 25.95 -83.89
N ASN A 352 13.49 25.95 -83.00
CA ASN A 352 13.74 24.81 -82.13
C ASN A 352 12.46 24.62 -81.32
N GLN A 353 11.73 23.56 -81.63
CA GLN A 353 10.66 23.07 -80.77
C GLN A 353 11.31 22.63 -79.47
N THR A 354 11.34 23.51 -78.47
CA THR A 354 11.46 23.11 -77.08
C THR A 354 10.18 22.39 -76.70
N ASN A 355 10.28 21.07 -76.59
CA ASN A 355 9.30 20.24 -75.90
C ASN A 355 9.27 20.64 -74.42
N GLU A 356 8.11 21.03 -73.92
CA GLU A 356 7.59 20.65 -72.59
C GLU A 356 6.07 20.57 -72.66
#